data_AF-A0A2N5HVF0-F1
#
_entry.id   AF-A0A2N5HVF0-F1
#
_cell.length_a   1.000
_cell.length_b   1.000
_cell.length_c   1.000
_cell.angle_alpha   90.00
_cell.angle_beta   90.00
_cell.angle_gamma   90.00
#
_symmetry.space_group_name_H-M   'P 1'
#
loop_
_entity.id
_entity.type
_entity.pdbx_description
1 polymer ?
#
loop_
_entity_poly.entity_id
_entity_poly.type
_entity_poly.pdbx_seq_one_letter_code
_entity_poly.pdbx_strand_id
1 'polypeptide(L)' 'MIPSSGGVFEVAVNGEKIYSKQETGEFPETEEMIDIIKTK' A
#
# COMPACT_ATOMS: atom_id res chain seq x y z
N MET A 1 8.43 -25.93 4.35
CA MET A 1 8.27 -24.53 3.87
C MET A 1 7.81 -23.71 5.06
N ILE A 2 8.45 -22.57 5.35
CA ILE A 2 7.96 -21.63 6.36
C ILE A 2 7.18 -20.56 5.59
N PRO A 3 5.84 -20.53 5.63
CA PRO A 3 5.09 -19.47 4.99
C PRO A 3 5.36 -18.15 5.75
N SER A 4 5.83 -17.11 5.05
CA SER A 4 5.88 -15.77 5.62
C SER A 4 4.47 -15.33 6.01
N SER A 5 4.28 -14.96 7.29
CA SER A 5 2.99 -14.97 7.98
C SER A 5 2.05 -13.78 7.75
N GLY A 6 2.19 -13.02 6.68
CA GLY A 6 1.25 -11.92 6.45
C GLY A 6 1.61 -11.10 5.23
N GLY A 7 1.02 -11.42 4.09
CA GLY A 7 1.17 -10.65 2.85
C GLY A 7 0.58 -9.24 3.01
N VAL A 8 1.33 -8.36 3.65
CA VAL A 8 1.03 -6.93 3.77
C VAL A 8 1.57 -6.23 2.54
N PHE A 9 0.72 -5.42 1.92
CA PHE A 9 1.10 -4.55 0.82
C PHE A 9 1.09 -3.12 1.34
N GLU A 10 2.24 -2.45 1.33
CA GLU A 10 2.39 -1.07 1.76
C GLU A 10 3.03 -0.23 0.65
N VAL A 11 2.59 1.02 0.53
CA VAL A 11 3.16 1.99 -0.41
C VAL A 11 3.64 3.19 0.39
N ALA A 12 4.88 3.62 0.14
CA ALA A 12 5.48 4.79 0.77
C ALA A 12 6.17 5.68 -0.27
N VAL A 13 6.06 7.00 -0.08
CA VAL A 13 6.71 8.03 -0.91
C VAL A 13 7.54 8.92 0.00
N ASN A 14 8.82 9.12 -0.34
CA ASN A 14 9.77 9.87 0.49
C ASN A 14 9.86 9.39 1.95
N GLY A 15 9.66 8.08 2.17
CA GLY A 15 9.67 7.48 3.51
C GLY A 15 8.38 7.66 4.31
N GLU A 16 7.37 8.35 3.76
CA GLU A 16 6.05 8.45 4.37
C GLU A 16 5.10 7.42 3.77
N LYS A 17 4.44 6.63 4.62
CA LYS A 17 3.46 5.63 4.20
C LYS A 17 2.19 6.32 3.71
N ILE A 18 1.80 6.01 2.48
CA ILE A 18 0.60 6.55 1.83
C ILE A 18 -0.52 5.51 1.65
N TYR A 19 -0.21 4.21 1.80
CA TYR A 19 -1.21 3.14 1.73
C TYR A 19 -0.76 1.89 2.50
N SER A 20 -1.71 1.16 3.10
CA SER A 20 -1.50 -0.19 3.64
C SER A 20 -2.73 -1.07 3.44
N LYS A 21 -2.56 -2.19 2.75
CA LYS A 21 -3.57 -3.24 2.61
C LYS A 21 -3.97 -3.87 3.95
N GLN A 22 -3.07 -3.85 4.94
CA GLN A 22 -3.43 -4.33 6.27
C GLN A 22 -4.42 -3.41 6.97
N GLU A 23 -4.40 -2.11 6.67
CA GLU A 23 -5.31 -1.12 7.23
C GLU A 23 -6.63 -1.06 6.45
N THR A 24 -6.57 -1.14 5.13
CA THR A 24 -7.76 -1.08 4.25
C THR A 24 -8.47 -2.43 4.09
N GLY A 25 -7.73 -3.53 4.20
CA GLY A 25 -8.22 -4.90 3.94
C GLY A 25 -8.23 -5.29 2.45
N GLU A 26 -7.97 -4.36 1.55
CA GLU A 26 -8.06 -4.55 0.09
C GLU A 26 -6.76 -4.14 -0.62
N PHE A 27 -6.61 -4.54 -1.89
CA PHE A 27 -5.56 -3.98 -2.74
C PHE A 27 -6.06 -2.69 -3.36
N PRO A 28 -5.21 -1.65 -3.51
CA PRO A 28 -5.67 -0.39 -4.04
C PRO A 28 -5.93 -0.49 -5.54
N GLU A 29 -6.84 0.33 -6.05
CA GLU A 29 -6.95 0.53 -7.49
C GLU A 29 -5.76 1.34 -8.00
N THR A 30 -5.38 1.10 -9.27
CA THR A 30 -4.22 1.80 -9.86
C THR A 30 -4.47 3.30 -9.94
N GLU A 31 -5.70 3.73 -10.25
CA GLU A 31 -6.05 5.13 -10.35
C GLU A 31 -5.97 5.86 -9.00
N GLU A 32 -6.41 5.22 -7.90
CA GLU A 32 -6.29 5.77 -6.55
C GLU A 32 -4.82 6.04 -6.17
N MET A 33 -3.93 5.09 -6.45
CA MET A 33 -2.50 5.25 -6.13
C MET A 33 -1.88 6.38 -6.93
N ILE A 34 -2.24 6.51 -8.21
CA ILE A 34 -1.77 7.62 -9.05
C ILE A 34 -2.23 8.97 -8.49
N ASP A 35 -3.48 9.08 -8.04
CA ASP A 35 -4.04 10.33 -7.52
C ASP A 35 -3.39 10.75 -6.19
N ILE A 36 -3.17 9.79 -5.28
CA ILE A 36 -2.46 10.01 -4.02
C ILE A 36 -1.01 10.47 -4.28
N ILE A 37 -0.31 9.82 -5.21
CA ILE A 37 1.08 10.16 -5.53
C ILE A 37 1.18 11.55 -6.20
N LYS A 38 0.22 11.93 -7.04
CA LYS A 38 0.19 13.27 -7.67
C LYS A 38 0.00 14.42 -6.68
N THR A 39 -0.68 14.15 -5.56
CA THR A 39 -1.00 15.15 -4.53
C THR A 39 0.12 15.28 -3.48
N LYS A 40 1.12 14.38 -3.53
CA LYS A 40 2.27 14.30 -2.61
C LYS A 40 3.48 15.07 -3.14
#